data_AF-A0A1S9TE89-F1
#
_entry.id   AF-A0A1S9TE89-F1
#
_cell.length_a   1.000
_cell.length_b   1.000
_cell.length_c   1.000
_cell.angle_alpha   90.00
_cell.angle_beta   90.00
_cell.angle_gamma   90.00
#
_symmetry.space_group_name_H-M   'P 1'
#
loop_
_entity.id
_entity.type
_entity.pdbx_description
1 polymer ?
#
loop_
_entity_poly.entity_id
_entity_poly.type
_entity_poly.pdbx_seq_one_letter_code
_entity_poly.pdbx_strand_id
1 'polypeptide(L)'
;MNKKILKQLRKMTTNKKGLSAAVVAVGIMSTTLIPQNAYAHGFVEKPGSRAALCSQNYGALNLNCGNVMYEPQSLEAPKGFPQGGPVDGKIASAGGLFGGILDQQTADRWFKNTIKGGENTFTWKYTAPHLTSQWHYYITKKGWDPNKPLTRADFEPIGTVKHDGSAASNNLSHKINVPTDRSGYHVILAVWDVADTVNAFYNVIDVNLVNNEKPDTEAPTQPSGLQVVKATSNSVELNWKPATDNVGVKEYQVLRNGEVINTVAGTSLVDKKLSPNTDYTYTVKAVDAVGNISKESEALVIKTTVEKPDTEAPTQPKGLHSMGITANTVDLMWSPSEDNIDVDHYIVYREIAGVTKEIGTVNTTSFIDKNLQANTTYKYAVSAVDTAGNESMKSDILTVTTKEQENAYEKWDSYKAYKKGDRVVHEGKEYEAAQSYQGNGDPNWIFALSLWNEIK
;
A
#
# COMPACT_ATOMS: atom_id res chain seq x y z
N MET A 1 24.06 -25.06 51.21
CA MET A 1 24.59 -25.34 52.57
C MET A 1 25.70 -26.39 52.46
N ASN A 2 26.97 -25.98 52.63
CA ASN A 2 28.16 -26.78 53.04
C ASN A 2 29.40 -25.88 52.83
N LYS A 3 29.81 -25.02 53.77
CA LYS A 3 30.61 -25.29 55.00
C LYS A 3 31.84 -26.19 54.77
N LYS A 4 32.99 -25.54 54.61
CA LYS A 4 34.33 -25.90 55.12
C LYS A 4 35.14 -24.59 55.09
N ILE A 5 35.94 -24.13 56.06
CA ILE A 5 36.49 -24.67 57.30
C ILE A 5 37.08 -23.46 58.08
N LEU A 6 36.77 -23.38 59.39
CA LEU A 6 37.59 -22.95 60.54
C LEU A 6 38.40 -21.63 60.51
N LYS A 7 38.58 -20.87 61.61
CA LYS A 7 38.04 -20.86 62.99
C LYS A 7 38.56 -19.57 63.64
N GLN A 8 37.75 -19.03 64.53
CA GLN A 8 37.91 -17.80 65.28
C GLN A 8 39.14 -17.73 66.21
N LEU A 9 39.68 -16.51 66.29
CA LEU A 9 40.06 -15.71 67.47
C LEU A 9 40.72 -16.40 68.67
N ARG A 10 41.90 -15.88 69.06
CA ARG A 10 42.24 -15.76 70.49
C ARG A 10 43.16 -14.57 70.80
N LYS A 11 42.58 -13.68 71.62
CA LYS A 11 43.17 -12.95 72.76
C LYS A 11 44.17 -11.79 72.50
N MET A 12 43.63 -10.59 72.71
CA MET A 12 44.34 -9.43 73.27
C MET A 12 44.84 -9.71 74.69
N THR A 13 46.04 -9.23 75.03
CA THR A 13 46.39 -8.60 76.33
C THR A 13 47.79 -7.96 76.26
N THR A 14 47.86 -6.62 76.45
CA THR A 14 48.72 -5.83 77.37
C THR A 14 50.22 -6.20 77.53
N ASN A 15 51.24 -5.33 77.65
CA ASN A 15 51.39 -3.90 77.90
C ASN A 15 52.90 -3.52 77.73
N LYS A 16 53.17 -2.29 77.28
CA LYS A 16 54.32 -1.39 77.61
C LYS A 16 55.76 -1.94 77.77
N LYS A 17 56.66 -1.50 76.87
CA LYS A 17 57.78 -0.54 77.09
C LYS A 17 58.80 -0.64 75.93
N GLY A 18 59.18 0.48 75.34
CA GLY A 18 60.28 0.54 74.35
C GLY A 18 60.18 1.76 73.43
N LEU A 19 60.66 2.90 73.90
CA LEU A 19 60.74 4.16 73.16
C LEU A 19 61.91 4.08 72.16
N SER A 20 61.62 4.12 70.86
CA SER A 20 62.51 4.62 69.80
C SER A 20 61.68 4.72 68.51
N ALA A 21 61.29 5.95 68.16
CA ALA A 21 60.51 6.25 66.96
C ALA A 21 61.46 6.55 65.80
N ALA A 22 61.25 5.85 64.70
CA ALA A 22 61.80 6.12 63.38
C ALA A 22 60.64 6.50 62.43
N VAL A 23 61.00 7.08 61.27
CA VAL A 23 60.19 7.40 60.06
C VAL A 23 59.87 8.90 59.84
N VAL A 24 60.88 9.60 59.29
CA VAL A 24 60.94 10.22 57.93
C VAL A 24 59.64 10.66 57.22
N ALA A 25 59.74 11.88 56.66
CA ALA A 25 59.01 12.51 55.54
C ALA A 25 57.71 13.26 55.83
N VAL A 26 57.84 14.56 56.14
CA VAL A 26 56.82 15.59 55.91
C VAL A 26 56.85 15.98 54.43
N GLY A 27 55.67 16.01 53.82
CA GLY A 27 55.47 16.22 52.39
C GLY A 27 55.39 17.67 51.93
N ILE A 28 55.64 17.83 50.64
CA ILE A 28 55.00 18.82 49.77
C ILE A 28 54.61 18.03 48.51
N MET A 29 53.37 17.53 48.48
CA MET A 29 52.79 16.94 47.27
C MET A 29 52.27 18.10 46.42
N SER A 30 53.05 18.48 45.42
CA SER A 30 52.59 19.26 44.28
C SER A 30 51.57 18.41 43.52
N THR A 31 50.28 18.71 43.67
CA THR A 31 49.23 18.11 42.84
C THR A 31 49.32 18.69 41.44
N THR A 32 50.09 18.04 40.56
CA THR A 32 49.91 18.18 39.12
C THR A 32 48.52 17.64 38.78
N LEU A 33 47.59 18.54 38.52
CA LEU A 33 46.30 18.22 37.90
C LEU A 33 46.58 17.66 36.50
N ILE A 34 46.49 16.34 36.37
CA ILE A 34 46.39 15.68 35.07
C ILE A 34 44.97 16.00 34.57
N PRO A 35 44.79 16.68 33.43
CA PRO A 35 43.45 16.91 32.88
C PRO A 35 42.80 15.55 32.61
N GLN A 36 41.63 15.30 33.20
CA GLN A 36 40.86 14.11 32.90
C GLN A 36 40.28 14.26 31.50
N ASN A 37 40.62 13.33 30.60
CA ASN A 37 39.93 13.21 29.31
C ASN A 37 38.52 12.71 29.57
N ALA A 38 37.58 13.63 29.78
CA ALA A 38 36.15 13.33 29.81
C ALA A 38 35.67 13.26 28.36
N TYR A 39 35.33 12.05 27.91
CA TYR A 39 34.93 11.78 26.52
C TYR A 39 33.49 12.24 26.25
N ALA A 40 33.34 13.48 25.79
CA ALA A 40 32.09 13.99 25.26
C ALA A 40 31.82 13.45 23.86
N HIS A 41 30.55 13.26 23.51
CA HIS A 41 30.20 12.73 22.20
C HIS A 41 28.81 13.19 21.77
N GLY A 42 28.75 13.86 20.62
CA GLY A 42 27.49 14.30 20.03
C GLY A 42 27.62 14.87 18.62
N PHE A 43 26.51 14.90 17.92
CA PHE A 43 26.42 15.41 16.54
C PHE A 43 25.03 15.98 16.26
N VAL A 44 24.89 16.75 15.18
CA VAL A 44 23.58 17.26 14.73
C VAL A 44 22.87 16.18 13.91
N GLU A 45 21.76 15.67 14.46
CA GLU A 45 20.93 14.64 13.83
C GLU A 45 19.97 15.25 12.80
N LYS A 46 19.43 16.45 13.06
CA LYS A 46 18.47 17.14 12.17
C LYS A 46 18.69 18.65 12.14
N PRO A 47 18.70 19.31 10.97
CA PRO A 47 19.01 18.72 9.66
C PRO A 47 20.33 17.93 9.73
N GLY A 48 20.41 16.81 9.02
CA GLY A 48 21.51 15.85 9.20
C GLY A 48 22.87 16.48 8.90
N SER A 49 23.80 16.42 9.84
CA SER A 49 25.17 16.90 9.61
C SER A 49 25.88 16.07 8.56
N ARG A 50 26.90 16.65 7.92
CA ARG A 50 27.74 16.00 6.92
C ARG A 50 28.26 14.65 7.41
N ALA A 51 28.71 14.60 8.66
CA ALA A 51 29.19 13.40 9.33
C ALA A 51 28.06 12.41 9.66
N ALA A 52 26.93 12.90 10.20
CA ALA A 52 25.78 12.04 10.50
C ALA A 52 25.31 11.30 9.25
N LEU A 53 25.17 12.02 8.13
CA LEU A 53 24.73 11.47 6.84
C LEU A 53 25.72 10.51 6.17
N CYS A 54 26.95 10.38 6.70
CA CYS A 54 27.86 9.30 6.31
C CYS A 54 27.48 7.95 6.94
N SER A 55 26.79 7.97 8.07
CA SER A 55 26.42 6.77 8.80
C SER A 55 25.22 6.08 8.16
N GLN A 56 25.25 4.75 8.15
CA GLN A 56 24.12 3.91 7.74
C GLN A 56 22.86 4.17 8.57
N ASN A 57 23.02 4.56 9.84
CA ASN A 57 21.90 4.84 10.74
C ASN A 57 21.14 6.12 10.39
N TYR A 58 21.74 7.02 9.60
CA TYR A 58 21.13 8.30 9.21
C TYR A 58 21.05 8.45 7.68
N GLY A 59 20.99 7.32 6.96
CA GLY A 59 20.64 7.26 5.54
C GLY A 59 21.80 7.08 4.57
N ALA A 60 23.06 7.11 5.02
CA ALA A 60 24.25 6.93 4.16
C ALA A 60 24.25 7.79 2.87
N LEU A 61 23.70 9.00 2.96
CA LEU A 61 23.56 9.92 1.82
C LEU A 61 24.91 10.51 1.40
N ASN A 62 25.88 10.56 2.31
CA ASN A 62 27.26 10.92 2.00
C ASN A 62 28.12 9.66 1.91
N LEU A 63 28.75 9.46 0.75
CA LEU A 63 29.61 8.31 0.48
C LEU A 63 31.09 8.65 0.66
N ASN A 64 31.92 7.61 0.76
CA ASN A 64 33.37 7.70 0.86
C ASN A 64 33.85 8.59 2.01
N CYS A 65 33.25 8.44 3.21
CA CYS A 65 33.55 9.29 4.36
C CYS A 65 34.69 8.75 5.26
N GLY A 66 35.20 7.55 5.01
CA GLY A 66 36.14 6.89 5.91
C GLY A 66 35.50 6.55 7.27
N ASN A 67 36.32 6.44 8.31
CA ASN A 67 35.88 5.89 9.61
C ASN A 67 34.81 6.73 10.33
N VAL A 68 34.65 8.01 9.98
CA VAL A 68 33.63 8.88 10.60
C VAL A 68 32.20 8.36 10.42
N MET A 69 31.95 7.49 9.43
CA MET A 69 30.64 6.85 9.24
C MET A 69 30.19 5.98 10.43
N TYR A 70 31.15 5.48 11.22
CA TYR A 70 30.89 4.64 12.40
C TYR A 70 30.78 5.45 13.69
N GLU A 71 31.31 6.66 13.71
CA GLU A 71 31.38 7.51 14.91
C GLU A 71 31.18 9.00 14.61
N PRO A 72 30.04 9.39 14.03
CA PRO A 72 29.76 10.80 13.73
C PRO A 72 29.77 11.71 14.98
N GLN A 73 29.60 11.13 16.16
CA GLN A 73 29.64 11.80 17.46
C GLN A 73 31.03 12.28 17.93
N SER A 74 32.11 11.91 17.24
CA SER A 74 33.49 12.03 17.74
C SER A 74 34.30 13.19 17.12
N LEU A 75 33.64 14.17 16.48
CA LEU A 75 34.31 15.33 15.86
C LEU A 75 34.71 16.40 16.89
N GLU A 76 35.64 16.05 17.76
CA GLU A 76 36.12 16.86 18.88
C GLU A 76 37.42 17.61 18.55
N ALA A 77 37.49 18.91 18.89
CA ALA A 77 38.70 19.72 18.76
C ALA A 77 38.71 20.83 19.83
N PRO A 78 39.82 21.59 20.01
CA PRO A 78 39.83 22.71 20.96
C PRO A 78 38.66 23.68 20.74
N LYS A 79 38.10 24.25 21.81
CA LYS A 79 37.04 25.26 21.73
C LYS A 79 37.58 26.65 21.40
N GLY A 80 36.67 27.62 21.25
CA GLY A 80 37.01 29.03 21.04
C GLY A 80 36.98 29.50 19.58
N PHE A 81 36.42 28.72 18.66
CA PHE A 81 36.16 29.18 17.30
C PHE A 81 35.30 30.46 17.31
N PRO A 82 35.60 31.49 16.50
CA PRO A 82 36.62 31.51 15.44
C PRO A 82 38.04 31.94 15.87
N GLN A 83 38.25 32.48 17.07
CA GLN A 83 39.57 32.95 17.51
C GLN A 83 40.55 31.79 17.79
N GLY A 84 40.02 30.65 18.21
CA GLY A 84 40.71 29.36 18.39
C GLY A 84 40.06 28.25 17.57
N GLY A 85 40.11 27.02 18.07
CA GLY A 85 39.54 25.83 17.41
C GLY A 85 40.30 25.34 16.17
N PRO A 86 39.70 24.43 15.37
CA PRO A 86 40.32 23.85 14.18
C PRO A 86 40.84 24.91 13.21
N VAL A 87 42.03 24.67 12.63
CA VAL A 87 42.62 25.56 11.61
C VAL A 87 41.79 25.60 10.33
N ASP A 88 41.97 26.65 9.53
CA ASP A 88 41.30 26.78 8.23
C ASP A 88 41.61 25.57 7.32
N GLY A 89 40.61 25.12 6.57
CA GLY A 89 40.67 23.89 5.78
C GLY A 89 40.60 22.60 6.60
N LYS A 90 40.46 22.68 7.93
CA LYS A 90 40.29 21.53 8.85
C LYS A 90 39.08 21.68 9.78
N ILE A 91 38.14 22.57 9.43
CA ILE A 91 36.96 22.87 10.24
C ILE A 91 36.00 21.68 10.26
N ALA A 92 35.70 21.09 9.10
CA ALA A 92 34.69 20.02 8.98
C ALA A 92 35.14 18.70 9.61
N SER A 93 36.44 18.41 9.59
CA SER A 93 37.03 17.23 10.23
C SER A 93 37.49 17.46 11.68
N ALA A 94 37.20 18.62 12.27
CA ALA A 94 37.65 18.99 13.62
C ALA A 94 39.18 18.78 13.80
N GLY A 95 40.00 19.30 12.88
CA GLY A 95 41.46 19.22 12.97
C GLY A 95 42.11 18.07 12.20
N GLY A 96 41.43 17.50 11.21
CA GLY A 96 41.94 16.41 10.37
C GLY A 96 41.59 15.02 10.86
N LEU A 97 40.65 14.89 11.81
CA LEU A 97 40.20 13.58 12.30
C LEU A 97 39.63 12.73 11.15
N PHE A 98 39.69 11.42 11.35
CA PHE A 98 39.21 10.43 10.38
C PHE A 98 39.81 10.57 8.98
N GLY A 99 41.07 11.01 8.91
CA GLY A 99 41.80 11.21 7.65
C GLY A 99 41.45 12.51 6.91
N GLY A 100 40.73 13.44 7.54
CA GLY A 100 40.40 14.74 6.94
C GLY A 100 39.44 14.66 5.75
N ILE A 101 38.74 13.53 5.58
CA ILE A 101 37.86 13.29 4.43
C ILE A 101 36.72 14.31 4.38
N LEU A 102 36.22 14.72 5.54
CA LEU A 102 35.15 15.74 5.64
C LEU A 102 35.58 17.13 5.18
N ASP A 103 36.89 17.39 5.03
CA ASP A 103 37.42 18.67 4.56
C ASP A 103 37.41 18.81 3.03
N GLN A 104 37.11 17.73 2.30
CA GLN A 104 36.87 17.82 0.86
C GLN A 104 35.71 18.79 0.62
N GLN A 105 35.88 19.74 -0.28
CA GLN A 105 34.89 20.77 -0.53
C GLN A 105 34.80 21.07 -2.02
N THR A 106 33.73 20.57 -2.64
CA THR A 106 33.28 20.91 -3.98
C THR A 106 31.77 21.11 -3.96
N ALA A 107 31.23 21.81 -4.95
CA ALA A 107 29.80 22.10 -5.04
C ALA A 107 28.92 20.83 -5.06
N ASP A 108 29.46 19.70 -5.50
CA ASP A 108 28.80 18.42 -5.73
C ASP A 108 29.20 17.32 -4.72
N ARG A 109 30.18 17.55 -3.84
CA ARG A 109 30.70 16.50 -2.94
C ARG A 109 29.71 15.97 -1.91
N TRP A 110 28.86 16.83 -1.37
CA TRP A 110 28.03 16.53 -0.20
C TRP A 110 26.54 16.68 -0.50
N PHE A 111 25.76 15.76 0.08
CA PHE A 111 24.29 15.82 0.12
C PHE A 111 23.85 17.10 0.83
N LYS A 112 22.82 17.77 0.30
CA LYS A 112 22.33 19.06 0.82
C LYS A 112 20.94 18.90 1.37
N ASN A 113 20.76 19.23 2.65
CA ASN A 113 19.45 19.32 3.27
C ASN A 113 18.69 20.53 2.69
N THR A 114 17.52 20.34 2.08
CA THR A 114 16.71 21.47 1.63
C THR A 114 16.00 22.12 2.82
N ILE A 115 16.29 23.40 3.07
CA ILE A 115 15.64 24.18 4.14
C ILE A 115 15.24 25.58 3.62
N LYS A 116 14.29 26.22 4.30
CA LYS A 116 13.94 27.64 4.07
C LYS A 116 14.72 28.51 5.05
N GLY A 117 15.00 29.76 4.68
CA GLY A 117 15.42 30.79 5.63
C GLY A 117 14.31 31.13 6.61
N GLY A 118 14.65 31.87 7.67
CA GLY A 118 13.82 32.07 8.85
C GLY A 118 14.15 31.06 9.96
N GLU A 119 13.24 30.90 10.91
CA GLU A 119 13.45 30.04 12.09
C GLU A 119 13.52 28.56 11.68
N ASN A 120 14.64 27.91 11.99
CA ASN A 120 14.86 26.48 11.78
C ASN A 120 15.24 25.79 13.10
N THR A 121 14.84 24.53 13.26
CA THR A 121 15.17 23.72 14.43
C THR A 121 16.36 22.81 14.14
N PHE A 122 17.42 22.93 14.93
CA PHE A 122 18.60 22.07 14.92
C PHE A 122 18.57 21.13 16.13
N THR A 123 18.50 19.83 15.88
CA THR A 123 18.44 18.79 16.92
C THR A 123 19.77 18.05 17.00
N TRP A 124 20.39 18.11 18.18
CA TRP A 124 21.58 17.36 18.54
C TRP A 124 21.22 16.00 19.13
N LYS A 125 22.13 15.05 18.94
CA LYS A 125 22.13 13.74 19.59
C LYS A 125 23.43 13.57 20.37
N TYR A 126 23.29 13.18 21.64
CA TYR A 126 24.43 12.93 22.53
C TYR A 126 24.49 11.45 22.88
N THR A 127 25.59 10.79 22.53
CA THR A 127 25.86 9.41 22.95
C THR A 127 26.55 9.38 24.31
N ALA A 128 27.24 10.47 24.67
CA ALA A 128 27.73 10.75 26.01
C ALA A 128 27.51 12.26 26.28
N PRO A 129 26.50 12.65 27.07
CA PRO A 129 26.24 14.04 27.40
C PRO A 129 27.26 14.57 28.42
N HIS A 130 27.71 15.81 28.26
CA HIS A 130 28.66 16.48 29.16
C HIS A 130 28.18 17.86 29.57
N LEU A 131 28.82 18.40 30.61
CA LEU A 131 28.58 19.76 31.09
C LEU A 131 28.81 20.73 29.93
N THR A 132 27.83 21.56 29.63
CA THR A 132 27.82 22.38 28.42
C THR A 132 27.85 23.86 28.75
N SER A 133 28.73 24.60 28.09
CA SER A 133 28.78 26.07 28.17
C SER A 133 27.77 26.71 27.24
N GLN A 134 27.78 26.31 25.96
CA GLN A 134 26.93 26.91 24.93
C GLN A 134 26.96 26.09 23.64
N TRP A 135 26.05 26.42 22.74
CA TRP A 135 26.13 26.10 21.32
C TRP A 135 26.17 27.39 20.51
N HIS A 136 26.96 27.40 19.44
CA HIS A 136 27.01 28.53 18.53
C HIS A 136 27.01 28.08 17.08
N TYR A 137 26.35 28.87 16.25
CA TYR A 137 26.00 28.53 14.88
C TYR A 137 26.50 29.61 13.93
N TYR A 138 27.04 29.18 12.81
CA TYR A 138 27.51 30.04 11.72
C TYR A 138 26.95 29.55 10.39
N ILE A 139 26.88 30.43 9.41
CA ILE A 139 26.62 30.07 8.02
C ILE A 139 27.64 30.70 7.09
N THR A 140 27.92 30.02 5.99
CA THR A 140 28.72 30.61 4.91
C THR A 140 28.08 31.91 4.37
N LYS A 141 28.91 32.93 4.13
CA LYS A 141 28.56 34.25 3.61
C LYS A 141 28.02 34.18 2.18
N LYS A 142 27.36 35.26 1.75
CA LYS A 142 27.07 35.48 0.32
C LYS A 142 28.36 35.50 -0.47
N GLY A 143 28.37 34.80 -1.61
CA GLY A 143 29.54 34.74 -2.48
C GLY A 143 30.68 33.85 -1.99
N TRP A 144 30.46 33.01 -0.96
CA TRP A 144 31.42 31.96 -0.61
C TRP A 144 31.68 31.03 -1.81
N ASP A 145 32.88 30.48 -1.90
CA ASP A 145 33.28 29.60 -3.00
C ASP A 145 33.10 28.12 -2.60
N PRO A 146 32.09 27.40 -3.11
CA PRO A 146 31.79 26.04 -2.69
C PRO A 146 32.84 25.01 -3.11
N ASN A 147 33.83 25.41 -3.91
CA ASN A 147 34.93 24.57 -4.39
C ASN A 147 36.26 24.86 -3.68
N LYS A 148 36.25 25.66 -2.60
CA LYS A 148 37.43 25.90 -1.77
C LYS A 148 37.24 25.32 -0.36
N PRO A 149 38.33 24.88 0.30
CA PRO A 149 38.27 24.42 1.68
C PRO A 149 37.63 25.47 2.59
N LEU A 150 36.81 25.01 3.55
CA LEU A 150 36.12 25.90 4.49
C LEU A 150 37.12 26.64 5.40
N THR A 151 36.99 27.96 5.45
CA THR A 151 37.81 28.86 6.26
C THR A 151 36.96 29.74 7.15
N ARG A 152 37.57 30.38 8.17
CA ARG A 152 36.90 31.41 8.98
C ARG A 152 36.35 32.57 8.15
N ALA A 153 37.00 32.92 7.04
CA ALA A 153 36.58 34.02 6.18
C ALA A 153 35.21 33.74 5.54
N ASP A 154 34.89 32.46 5.31
CA ASP A 154 33.64 32.03 4.72
C ASP A 154 32.45 32.18 5.67
N PHE A 155 32.65 32.14 6.99
CA PHE A 155 31.55 32.07 7.97
C PHE A 155 31.16 33.41 8.59
N GLU A 156 29.87 33.54 8.92
CA GLU A 156 29.31 34.59 9.78
C GLU A 156 28.33 33.98 10.82
N PRO A 157 28.24 34.54 12.04
CA PRO A 157 27.41 33.98 13.11
C PRO A 157 25.91 34.17 12.84
N ILE A 158 25.11 33.15 13.15
CA ILE A 158 23.64 33.16 13.00
C ILE A 158 22.88 32.87 14.29
N GLY A 159 23.57 32.45 15.35
CA GLY A 159 22.93 32.28 16.66
C GLY A 159 23.83 31.68 17.72
N THR A 160 23.53 31.99 18.98
CA THR A 160 24.17 31.38 20.15
C THR A 160 23.08 30.94 21.13
N VAL A 161 23.17 29.70 21.59
CA VAL A 161 22.34 29.16 22.66
C VAL A 161 23.23 29.00 23.89
N LYS A 162 23.07 29.91 24.86
CA LYS A 162 23.78 29.80 26.15
C LYS A 162 23.23 28.63 26.95
N HIS A 163 24.08 28.01 27.75
CA HIS A 163 23.70 26.94 28.67
C HIS A 163 24.17 27.25 30.09
N ASP A 164 23.58 26.57 31.07
CA ASP A 164 23.80 26.83 32.50
C ASP A 164 24.96 26.02 33.11
N GLY A 165 25.73 25.31 32.28
CA GLY A 165 26.78 24.41 32.74
C GLY A 165 26.31 22.99 33.08
N SER A 166 25.01 22.69 33.03
CA SER A 166 24.50 21.33 33.22
C SER A 166 24.72 20.44 31.97
N ALA A 167 24.38 19.16 32.07
CA ALA A 167 24.58 18.19 31.01
C ALA A 167 23.69 18.48 29.79
N ALA A 168 24.25 18.39 28.58
CA ALA A 168 23.61 18.72 27.30
C ALA A 168 22.25 18.04 27.02
N SER A 169 21.97 16.90 27.67
CA SER A 169 20.79 16.06 27.42
C SER A 169 19.45 16.73 27.72
N ASN A 170 19.43 17.83 28.47
CA ASN A 170 18.22 18.61 28.75
C ASN A 170 17.87 19.64 27.64
N ASN A 171 18.76 19.85 26.67
CA ASN A 171 18.58 20.84 25.61
C ASN A 171 19.03 20.29 24.25
N LEU A 172 18.18 19.43 23.68
CA LEU A 172 18.49 18.73 22.44
C LEU A 172 18.22 19.57 21.18
N SER A 173 17.33 20.56 21.23
CA SER A 173 16.82 21.25 20.05
C SER A 173 16.91 22.76 20.17
N HIS A 174 17.49 23.40 19.16
CA HIS A 174 17.75 24.83 19.12
C HIS A 174 17.03 25.49 17.95
N LYS A 175 16.32 26.57 18.22
CA LYS A 175 15.71 27.43 17.20
C LYS A 175 16.73 28.48 16.77
N ILE A 176 17.13 28.45 15.50
CA ILE A 176 18.13 29.36 14.93
C ILE A 176 17.54 30.00 13.67
N ASN A 177 17.62 31.33 13.58
CA ASN A 177 17.18 32.06 12.40
C ASN A 177 18.26 31.98 11.30
N VAL A 178 17.96 31.24 10.25
CA VAL A 178 18.81 31.14 9.05
C VAL A 178 18.52 32.34 8.13
N PRO A 179 19.53 33.02 7.56
CA PRO A 179 19.31 34.18 6.71
C PRO A 179 18.37 33.90 5.52
N THR A 180 17.44 34.82 5.29
CA THR A 180 16.50 34.81 4.14
C THR A 180 17.06 35.51 2.91
N ASP A 181 18.23 36.14 3.04
CA ASP A 181 18.78 37.06 2.06
C ASP A 181 19.61 36.38 0.95
N ARG A 182 19.73 35.04 0.99
CA ARG A 182 20.51 34.21 0.06
C ARG A 182 19.81 32.88 -0.20
N SER A 183 20.07 32.25 -1.34
CA SER A 183 19.51 30.95 -1.74
C SER A 183 20.61 30.06 -2.33
N GLY A 184 20.35 28.77 -2.47
CA GLY A 184 21.28 27.79 -3.03
C GLY A 184 22.17 27.15 -1.96
N TYR A 185 23.31 26.62 -2.40
CA TYR A 185 24.21 25.84 -1.54
C TYR A 185 24.93 26.71 -0.51
N HIS A 186 24.77 26.37 0.76
CA HIS A 186 25.50 26.93 1.89
C HIS A 186 25.91 25.85 2.88
N VAL A 187 26.87 26.15 3.74
CA VAL A 187 27.27 25.29 4.86
C VAL A 187 26.96 26.01 6.17
N ILE A 188 26.29 25.31 7.07
CA ILE A 188 26.07 25.74 8.46
C ILE A 188 27.08 25.01 9.34
N LEU A 189 27.80 25.74 10.18
CA LEU A 189 28.68 25.19 11.21
C LEU A 189 27.96 25.29 12.56
N ALA A 190 27.73 24.14 13.19
CA ALA A 190 27.22 24.03 14.54
C ALA A 190 28.35 23.57 15.48
N VAL A 191 28.59 24.35 16.54
CA VAL A 191 29.66 24.09 17.51
C VAL A 191 29.04 23.93 18.90
N TRP A 192 29.42 22.85 19.58
CA TRP A 192 29.03 22.57 20.97
C TRP A 192 30.25 22.73 21.88
N ASP A 193 30.25 23.75 22.75
CA ASP A 193 31.34 24.01 23.69
C ASP A 193 31.12 23.25 25.01
N VAL A 194 32.06 22.38 25.34
CA VAL A 194 32.05 21.60 26.60
C VAL A 194 32.61 22.48 27.73
N ALA A 195 31.94 22.47 28.88
CA ALA A 195 32.23 23.38 29.99
C ALA A 195 33.46 22.98 30.80
N ASP A 196 33.60 21.68 31.07
CA ASP A 196 34.62 21.10 31.93
C ASP A 196 35.87 20.61 31.18
N THR A 197 35.93 20.79 29.85
CA THR A 197 37.11 20.48 29.03
C THR A 197 37.55 21.69 28.20
N VAL A 198 38.71 21.59 27.55
CA VAL A 198 39.20 22.60 26.60
C VAL A 198 38.63 22.43 25.18
N ASN A 199 37.72 21.47 24.99
CA ASN A 199 37.28 21.02 23.68
C ASN A 199 35.83 21.44 23.35
N ALA A 200 35.49 21.30 22.07
CA ALA A 200 34.18 21.49 21.49
C ALA A 200 33.95 20.48 20.35
N PHE A 201 32.68 20.24 20.00
CA PHE A 201 32.29 19.37 18.88
C PHE A 201 31.89 20.21 17.67
N TYR A 202 32.45 19.88 16.51
CA TYR A 202 32.28 20.64 15.27
C TYR A 202 31.46 19.83 14.26
N ASN A 203 30.28 20.33 13.91
CA ASN A 203 29.39 19.68 12.94
C ASN A 203 29.06 20.65 11.82
N VAL A 204 29.52 20.36 10.60
CA VAL A 204 29.07 21.07 9.39
C VAL A 204 27.82 20.41 8.82
N ILE A 205 26.92 21.23 8.30
CA ILE A 205 25.63 20.82 7.72
C ILE A 205 25.52 21.47 6.35
N ASP A 206 25.48 20.64 5.32
CA ASP A 206 25.29 21.08 3.94
C ASP A 206 23.81 21.35 3.71
N VAL A 207 23.47 22.56 3.26
CA VAL A 207 22.09 23.00 3.05
C VAL A 207 21.87 23.57 1.66
N ASN A 208 20.69 23.32 1.10
CA ASN A 208 20.17 24.02 -0.07
C ASN A 208 19.08 24.98 0.41
N LEU A 209 19.38 26.28 0.46
CA LEU A 209 18.45 27.30 0.91
C LEU A 209 17.47 27.68 -0.19
N VAL A 210 16.17 27.55 0.08
CA VAL A 210 15.11 27.95 -0.84
C VAL A 210 14.35 29.16 -0.29
N ASN A 211 14.86 30.37 -0.56
CA ASN A 211 14.29 31.64 -0.09
C ASN A 211 13.58 32.47 -1.18
N ASN A 212 13.85 32.19 -2.45
CA ASN A 212 13.43 33.01 -3.59
C ASN A 212 12.43 32.30 -4.53
N GLU A 213 11.47 31.54 -3.98
CA GLU A 213 10.27 31.25 -4.77
C GLU A 213 9.32 32.43 -4.61
N LYS A 214 9.34 33.34 -5.60
CA LYS A 214 8.22 34.26 -5.76
C LYS A 214 6.97 33.38 -5.94
N PRO A 215 5.90 33.56 -5.15
CA PRO A 215 4.68 32.80 -5.33
C PRO A 215 4.26 32.89 -6.79
N ASP A 216 3.99 31.75 -7.40
CA ASP A 216 3.49 31.73 -8.76
C ASP A 216 2.07 32.28 -8.78
N THR A 217 1.88 33.35 -9.54
CA THR A 217 0.60 34.06 -9.66
C THR A 217 0.13 34.12 -11.11
N GLU A 218 0.90 33.54 -12.03
CA GLU A 218 0.54 33.50 -13.43
C GLU A 218 -0.31 32.25 -13.68
N ALA A 219 -1.42 32.41 -14.38
CA ALA A 219 -2.29 31.29 -14.71
C ALA A 219 -1.86 30.67 -16.04
N PRO A 220 -2.09 29.36 -16.24
CA PRO A 220 -1.84 28.72 -17.52
C PRO A 220 -2.53 29.42 -18.70
N THR A 221 -1.95 29.30 -19.89
CA THR A 221 -2.59 29.74 -21.13
C THR A 221 -3.92 29.03 -21.36
N GLN A 222 -4.88 29.70 -22.00
CA GLN A 222 -6.15 29.09 -22.41
C GLN A 222 -5.91 27.84 -23.28
N PRO A 223 -6.47 26.66 -22.93
CA PRO A 223 -6.40 25.47 -23.78
C PRO A 223 -7.01 25.73 -25.16
N SER A 224 -6.41 25.15 -26.20
CA SER A 224 -6.83 25.35 -27.60
C SER A 224 -6.97 24.03 -28.36
N GLY A 225 -7.66 24.07 -29.51
CA GLY A 225 -7.81 22.89 -30.37
C GLY A 225 -8.66 21.77 -29.76
N LEU A 226 -9.63 22.12 -28.90
CA LEU A 226 -10.62 21.18 -28.40
C LEU A 226 -11.44 20.62 -29.56
N GLN A 227 -11.47 19.30 -29.71
CA GLN A 227 -12.18 18.62 -30.80
C GLN A 227 -12.71 17.25 -30.34
N VAL A 228 -13.68 16.74 -31.10
CA VAL A 228 -14.23 15.39 -30.93
C VAL A 228 -13.38 14.39 -31.72
N VAL A 229 -12.89 13.35 -31.05
CA VAL A 229 -12.25 12.19 -31.68
C VAL A 229 -13.30 11.18 -32.13
N LYS A 230 -14.27 10.89 -31.26
CA LYS A 230 -15.35 9.93 -31.51
C LYS A 230 -16.61 10.31 -30.72
N ALA A 231 -17.78 10.14 -31.33
CA ALA A 231 -19.07 10.26 -30.65
C ALA A 231 -19.92 9.01 -30.90
N THR A 232 -20.58 8.52 -29.85
CA THR A 232 -21.58 7.45 -29.89
C THR A 232 -22.91 7.97 -29.35
N SER A 233 -23.89 7.09 -29.16
CA SER A 233 -25.16 7.43 -28.52
C SER A 233 -25.02 7.75 -27.04
N ASN A 234 -23.97 7.27 -26.38
CA ASN A 234 -23.81 7.36 -24.92
C ASN A 234 -22.42 7.83 -24.48
N SER A 235 -21.54 8.23 -25.41
CA SER A 235 -20.20 8.70 -25.08
C SER A 235 -19.64 9.68 -26.11
N VAL A 236 -18.74 10.54 -25.65
CA VAL A 236 -17.96 11.47 -26.48
C VAL A 236 -16.50 11.39 -26.02
N GLU A 237 -15.60 11.17 -26.97
CA GLU A 237 -14.16 11.22 -26.78
C GLU A 237 -13.63 12.57 -27.29
N LEU A 238 -12.93 13.29 -26.42
CA LEU A 238 -12.39 14.62 -26.64
C LEU A 238 -10.87 14.59 -26.56
N ASN A 239 -10.22 15.43 -27.37
CA ASN A 239 -8.83 15.81 -27.15
C ASN A 239 -8.63 17.31 -27.39
N TRP A 240 -7.51 17.83 -26.88
CA TRP A 240 -7.10 19.23 -27.06
C TRP A 240 -5.58 19.34 -27.10
N LYS A 241 -5.08 20.52 -27.46
CA LYS A 241 -3.64 20.83 -27.39
C LYS A 241 -3.26 21.25 -25.96
N PRO A 242 -2.06 20.87 -25.48
CA PRO A 242 -1.60 21.25 -24.16
C PRO A 242 -1.49 22.76 -24.01
N ALA A 243 -1.91 23.27 -22.86
CA ALA A 243 -1.61 24.62 -22.41
C ALA A 243 -0.16 24.72 -21.90
N THR A 244 0.37 25.93 -21.84
CA THR A 244 1.69 26.26 -21.29
C THR A 244 1.56 27.17 -20.09
N ASP A 245 2.57 27.13 -19.23
CA ASP A 245 2.66 27.90 -18.00
C ASP A 245 4.15 28.17 -17.68
N ASN A 246 4.46 29.21 -16.91
CA ASN A 246 5.83 29.60 -16.51
C ASN A 246 6.50 28.59 -15.58
N VAL A 247 5.73 27.83 -14.78
CA VAL A 247 6.22 26.74 -13.93
C VAL A 247 5.78 25.39 -14.48
N GLY A 248 4.50 25.26 -14.85
CA GLY A 248 3.97 24.08 -15.50
C GLY A 248 2.50 23.82 -15.22
N VAL A 249 1.81 23.24 -16.20
CA VAL A 249 0.41 22.82 -16.07
C VAL A 249 0.34 21.48 -15.35
N LYS A 250 -0.49 21.39 -14.31
CA LYS A 250 -0.70 20.18 -13.51
C LYS A 250 -1.83 19.32 -14.08
N GLU A 251 -2.96 19.94 -14.40
CA GLU A 251 -4.19 19.23 -14.78
C GLU A 251 -5.15 20.11 -15.59
N TYR A 252 -6.20 19.49 -16.14
CA TYR A 252 -7.24 20.13 -16.94
C TYR A 252 -8.62 19.80 -16.36
N GLN A 253 -9.42 20.83 -16.10
CA GLN A 253 -10.83 20.67 -15.77
C GLN A 253 -11.64 20.66 -17.07
N VAL A 254 -12.40 19.58 -17.29
CA VAL A 254 -13.31 19.46 -18.44
C VAL A 254 -14.71 19.76 -17.97
N LEU A 255 -15.36 20.70 -18.63
CA LEU A 255 -16.70 21.15 -18.32
C LEU A 255 -17.67 20.65 -19.40
N ARG A 256 -18.85 20.20 -18.97
CA ARG A 256 -19.99 19.89 -19.83
C ARG A 256 -21.17 20.74 -19.42
N ASN A 257 -21.72 21.50 -20.36
CA ASN A 257 -22.83 22.43 -20.13
C ASN A 257 -22.56 23.43 -18.98
N GLY A 258 -21.30 23.83 -18.81
CA GLY A 258 -20.87 24.78 -17.78
C GLY A 258 -20.48 24.17 -16.43
N GLU A 259 -20.66 22.86 -16.23
CA GLU A 259 -20.27 22.18 -14.99
C GLU A 259 -19.03 21.32 -15.18
N VAL A 260 -18.11 21.33 -14.20
CA VAL A 260 -16.93 20.45 -14.22
C VAL A 260 -17.38 19.00 -14.05
N ILE A 261 -17.16 18.18 -15.08
CA ILE A 261 -17.49 16.75 -15.06
C ILE A 261 -16.29 15.88 -14.71
N ASN A 262 -15.07 16.35 -14.97
CA ASN A 262 -13.86 15.60 -14.71
C ASN A 262 -12.62 16.52 -14.65
N THR A 263 -11.57 16.04 -13.97
CA THR A 263 -10.24 16.67 -13.95
C THR A 263 -9.20 15.63 -14.35
N VAL A 264 -8.41 15.91 -15.38
CA VAL A 264 -7.44 14.96 -15.96
C VAL A 264 -6.06 15.59 -16.08
N ALA A 265 -5.00 14.82 -15.85
CA ALA A 265 -3.62 15.29 -16.03
C ALA A 265 -3.21 15.38 -17.52
N GLY A 266 -3.86 14.60 -18.38
CA GLY A 266 -3.60 14.55 -19.83
C GLY A 266 -4.47 15.50 -20.65
N THR A 267 -4.34 15.44 -21.97
CA THR A 267 -5.07 16.31 -22.91
C THR A 267 -6.21 15.59 -23.65
N SER A 268 -6.85 14.63 -22.98
CA SER A 268 -7.95 13.84 -23.53
C SER A 268 -8.90 13.36 -22.45
N LEU A 269 -10.18 13.22 -22.80
CA LEU A 269 -11.22 12.66 -21.94
C LEU A 269 -12.21 11.83 -22.75
N VAL A 270 -12.65 10.70 -22.20
CA VAL A 270 -13.85 9.99 -22.68
C VAL A 270 -14.98 10.24 -21.69
N ASP A 271 -15.96 11.05 -22.08
CA ASP A 271 -17.20 11.25 -21.33
C ASP A 271 -18.19 10.14 -21.69
N LYS A 272 -18.81 9.52 -20.70
CA LYS A 272 -19.68 8.33 -20.83
C LYS A 272 -21.01 8.59 -20.14
N LYS A 273 -21.97 7.68 -20.36
CA LYS A 273 -23.33 7.74 -19.78
C LYS A 273 -24.10 8.98 -20.25
N LEU A 274 -23.86 9.38 -21.49
CA LEU A 274 -24.62 10.44 -22.16
C LEU A 274 -25.95 9.91 -22.66
N SER A 275 -26.91 10.81 -22.85
CA SER A 275 -28.18 10.50 -23.49
C SER A 275 -28.02 10.50 -25.01
N PRO A 276 -28.67 9.57 -25.74
CA PRO A 276 -28.68 9.56 -27.21
C PRO A 276 -29.31 10.82 -27.80
N ASN A 277 -28.91 11.18 -29.03
CA ASN A 277 -29.47 12.30 -29.81
C ASN A 277 -29.56 13.63 -29.04
N THR A 278 -28.59 13.92 -28.17
CA THR A 278 -28.61 15.06 -27.25
C THR A 278 -27.40 15.98 -27.53
N ASP A 279 -27.65 17.29 -27.56
CA ASP A 279 -26.61 18.30 -27.70
C ASP A 279 -25.87 18.52 -26.37
N TYR A 280 -24.55 18.49 -26.41
CA TYR A 280 -23.66 18.79 -25.30
C TYR A 280 -22.65 19.86 -25.71
N THR A 281 -22.36 20.78 -24.78
CA THR A 281 -21.32 21.80 -24.95
C THR A 281 -20.15 21.49 -24.03
N TYR A 282 -18.94 21.44 -24.57
CA TYR A 282 -17.71 21.18 -23.83
C TYR A 282 -16.77 22.37 -23.85
N THR A 283 -16.16 22.65 -22.69
CA THR A 283 -15.03 23.58 -22.54
C THR A 283 -13.97 22.95 -21.62
N VAL A 284 -12.73 23.44 -21.71
CA VAL A 284 -11.61 22.96 -20.88
C VAL A 284 -10.86 24.14 -20.25
N LYS A 285 -10.51 24.03 -18.97
CA LYS A 285 -9.58 24.93 -18.25
C LYS A 285 -8.30 24.18 -17.91
N ALA A 286 -7.16 24.85 -17.90
CA ALA A 286 -5.91 24.35 -17.36
C ALA A 286 -5.68 24.88 -15.94
N VAL A 287 -5.07 24.06 -15.09
CA VAL A 287 -4.74 24.36 -13.70
C VAL A 287 -3.26 24.04 -13.46
N ASP A 288 -2.53 24.96 -12.83
CA ASP A 288 -1.12 24.76 -12.47
C ASP A 288 -0.94 24.03 -11.12
N ALA A 289 0.30 23.93 -10.65
CA ALA A 289 0.62 23.25 -9.39
C ALA A 289 0.17 24.00 -8.13
N VAL A 290 -0.02 25.32 -8.21
CA VAL A 290 -0.38 26.19 -7.08
C VAL A 290 -1.87 26.56 -7.06
N GLY A 291 -2.62 26.20 -8.10
CA GLY A 291 -4.05 26.37 -8.23
C GLY A 291 -4.50 27.56 -9.08
N ASN A 292 -3.63 28.21 -9.85
CA ASN A 292 -4.08 29.23 -10.81
C ASN A 292 -4.80 28.55 -11.98
N ILE A 293 -5.91 29.15 -12.43
CA ILE A 293 -6.81 28.56 -13.43
C ILE A 293 -6.88 29.45 -14.68
N SER A 294 -6.74 28.84 -15.85
CA SER A 294 -6.85 29.54 -17.14
C SER A 294 -8.28 30.01 -17.43
N LYS A 295 -8.44 30.82 -18.49
CA LYS A 295 -9.73 30.97 -19.17
C LYS A 295 -10.19 29.63 -19.77
N GLU A 296 -11.50 29.46 -19.93
CA GLU A 296 -12.09 28.34 -20.66
C GLU A 296 -11.66 28.35 -22.12
N SER A 297 -11.43 27.19 -22.73
CA SER A 297 -11.29 27.03 -24.17
C SER A 297 -12.51 27.56 -24.93
N GLU A 298 -12.38 27.71 -26.25
CA GLU A 298 -13.55 27.86 -27.11
C GLU A 298 -14.54 26.71 -26.89
N ALA A 299 -15.83 27.03 -26.93
CA ALA A 299 -16.90 26.07 -26.71
C ALA A 299 -17.06 25.12 -27.91
N LEU A 300 -17.05 23.82 -27.64
CA LEU A 300 -17.29 22.77 -28.62
C LEU A 300 -18.68 22.19 -28.41
N VAL A 301 -19.56 22.37 -29.41
CA VAL A 301 -20.90 21.78 -29.39
C VAL A 301 -20.88 20.48 -30.20
N ILE A 302 -21.40 19.39 -29.62
CA ILE A 302 -21.52 18.09 -30.28
C ILE A 302 -22.84 17.43 -29.88
N LYS A 303 -23.48 16.78 -30.87
CA LYS A 303 -24.66 15.93 -30.68
C LYS A 303 -24.25 14.46 -30.61
N THR A 304 -24.67 13.73 -29.57
CA THR A 304 -24.53 12.27 -29.52
C THR A 304 -25.33 11.62 -30.64
N THR A 305 -24.89 10.45 -31.12
CA THR A 305 -25.62 9.76 -32.18
C THR A 305 -26.95 9.21 -31.66
N VAL A 306 -27.85 8.83 -32.58
CA VAL A 306 -29.01 8.01 -32.20
C VAL A 306 -28.52 6.65 -31.68
N GLU A 307 -29.22 6.10 -30.69
CA GLU A 307 -29.05 4.72 -30.27
C GLU A 307 -29.58 3.81 -31.39
N LYS A 308 -28.74 2.90 -31.86
CA LYS A 308 -29.19 1.87 -32.80
C LYS A 308 -29.86 0.78 -31.97
N PRO A 309 -31.10 0.37 -32.28
CA PRO A 309 -31.69 -0.82 -31.68
C PRO A 309 -30.78 -2.00 -31.94
N ASP A 310 -30.54 -2.82 -30.91
CA ASP A 310 -29.89 -4.10 -31.13
C ASP A 310 -30.84 -5.01 -31.90
N THR A 311 -30.31 -5.65 -32.94
CA THR A 311 -31.07 -6.53 -33.84
C THR A 311 -30.36 -7.85 -34.07
N GLU A 312 -29.18 -8.03 -33.47
CA GLU A 312 -28.44 -9.27 -33.52
C GLU A 312 -28.94 -10.14 -32.36
N ALA A 313 -29.28 -11.39 -32.65
CA ALA A 313 -29.74 -12.33 -31.64
C ALA A 313 -28.54 -13.09 -31.06
N PRO A 314 -28.65 -13.65 -29.84
CA PRO A 314 -27.61 -14.48 -29.29
C PRO A 314 -27.25 -15.68 -30.18
N THR A 315 -26.06 -16.21 -29.95
CA THR A 315 -25.67 -17.48 -30.56
C THR A 315 -26.60 -18.63 -30.11
N GLN A 316 -26.89 -19.55 -31.03
CA GLN A 316 -27.69 -20.76 -30.75
C GLN A 316 -27.09 -21.55 -29.57
N PRO A 317 -27.87 -21.91 -28.53
CA PRO A 317 -27.39 -22.74 -27.44
C PRO A 317 -26.90 -24.11 -27.94
N LYS A 318 -25.75 -24.55 -27.45
CA LYS A 318 -25.11 -25.83 -27.85
C LYS A 318 -24.97 -26.79 -26.67
N GLY A 319 -24.80 -28.07 -27.00
CA GLY A 319 -24.50 -29.09 -26.00
C GLY A 319 -25.66 -29.37 -25.04
N LEU A 320 -26.91 -29.24 -25.48
CA LEU A 320 -28.07 -29.62 -24.68
C LEU A 320 -28.02 -31.13 -24.37
N HIS A 321 -27.96 -31.47 -23.08
CA HIS A 321 -27.90 -32.84 -22.59
C HIS A 321 -28.67 -32.98 -21.27
N SER A 322 -28.85 -34.22 -20.80
CA SER A 322 -29.45 -34.49 -19.51
C SER A 322 -28.41 -34.84 -18.46
N MET A 323 -28.56 -34.28 -17.25
CA MET A 323 -27.74 -34.59 -16.07
C MET A 323 -28.37 -35.67 -15.17
N GLY A 324 -29.66 -35.94 -15.35
CA GLY A 324 -30.38 -36.93 -14.57
C GLY A 324 -31.80 -37.16 -15.07
N ILE A 325 -32.21 -38.43 -15.10
CA ILE A 325 -33.55 -38.85 -15.53
C ILE A 325 -34.16 -39.74 -14.45
N THR A 326 -35.36 -39.39 -14.01
CA THR A 326 -36.20 -40.20 -13.10
C THR A 326 -37.47 -40.65 -13.81
N ALA A 327 -38.41 -41.25 -13.07
CA ALA A 327 -39.72 -41.59 -13.61
C ALA A 327 -40.60 -40.34 -13.89
N ASN A 328 -40.30 -39.19 -13.28
CA ASN A 328 -41.13 -37.99 -13.37
C ASN A 328 -40.37 -36.66 -13.54
N THR A 329 -39.05 -36.71 -13.71
CA THR A 329 -38.21 -35.53 -13.95
C THR A 329 -37.11 -35.78 -14.97
N VAL A 330 -36.73 -34.71 -15.67
CA VAL A 330 -35.52 -34.64 -16.51
C VAL A 330 -34.77 -33.37 -16.11
N ASP A 331 -33.50 -33.52 -15.75
CA ASP A 331 -32.57 -32.42 -15.50
C ASP A 331 -31.79 -32.12 -16.78
N LEU A 332 -31.91 -30.91 -17.31
CA LEU A 332 -31.34 -30.43 -18.56
C LEU A 332 -30.19 -29.46 -18.29
N MET A 333 -29.13 -29.55 -19.09
CA MET A 333 -28.00 -28.62 -19.05
C MET A 333 -27.46 -28.35 -20.45
N TRP A 334 -26.97 -27.13 -20.70
CA TRP A 334 -26.38 -26.71 -21.97
C TRP A 334 -25.20 -25.76 -21.76
N SER A 335 -24.49 -25.42 -22.83
CA SER A 335 -23.42 -24.43 -22.81
C SER A 335 -23.97 -22.99 -22.94
N PRO A 336 -23.37 -22.00 -22.27
CA PRO A 336 -23.77 -20.60 -22.43
C PRO A 336 -23.69 -20.13 -23.88
N SER A 337 -24.67 -19.32 -24.29
CA SER A 337 -24.64 -18.52 -25.52
C SER A 337 -23.88 -17.20 -25.30
N GLU A 338 -23.30 -16.68 -26.38
CA GLU A 338 -22.69 -15.35 -26.48
C GLU A 338 -23.58 -14.41 -27.30
N ASP A 339 -23.48 -13.10 -27.03
CA ASP A 339 -24.21 -12.01 -27.68
C ASP A 339 -23.32 -10.75 -27.79
N ASN A 340 -23.63 -9.81 -28.70
CA ASN A 340 -22.87 -8.57 -28.88
C ASN A 340 -23.07 -7.55 -27.75
N ILE A 341 -24.15 -7.65 -26.98
CA ILE A 341 -24.40 -6.85 -25.78
C ILE A 341 -24.43 -7.73 -24.54
N ASP A 342 -25.44 -8.61 -24.40
CA ASP A 342 -25.56 -9.54 -23.28
C ASP A 342 -26.73 -10.53 -23.48
N VAL A 343 -26.60 -11.74 -22.94
CA VAL A 343 -27.70 -12.74 -22.91
C VAL A 343 -28.51 -12.58 -21.64
N ASP A 344 -29.82 -12.31 -21.76
CA ASP A 344 -30.72 -12.07 -20.62
C ASP A 344 -31.23 -13.39 -20.01
N HIS A 345 -31.81 -14.27 -20.83
CA HIS A 345 -32.35 -15.55 -20.37
C HIS A 345 -32.41 -16.61 -21.49
N TYR A 346 -32.76 -17.84 -21.11
CA TYR A 346 -33.03 -18.95 -22.00
C TYR A 346 -34.50 -19.36 -21.92
N ILE A 347 -35.08 -19.71 -23.06
CA ILE A 347 -36.42 -20.30 -23.16
C ILE A 347 -36.27 -21.80 -23.41
N VAL A 348 -36.89 -22.61 -22.56
CA VAL A 348 -36.89 -24.07 -22.65
C VAL A 348 -38.18 -24.53 -23.30
N TYR A 349 -38.05 -25.37 -24.33
CA TYR A 349 -39.16 -25.93 -25.06
C TYR A 349 -39.25 -27.44 -24.91
N ARG A 350 -40.47 -27.96 -24.94
CA ARG A 350 -40.78 -29.39 -24.99
C ARG A 350 -41.84 -29.67 -26.05
N GLU A 351 -41.68 -30.77 -26.77
CA GLU A 351 -42.72 -31.26 -27.69
C GLU A 351 -43.94 -31.78 -26.90
N ILE A 352 -45.13 -31.23 -27.18
CA ILE A 352 -46.40 -31.64 -26.60
C ILE A 352 -47.39 -31.84 -27.74
N ALA A 353 -47.85 -33.08 -27.93
CA ALA A 353 -48.74 -33.48 -29.02
C ALA A 353 -48.19 -33.10 -30.42
N GLY A 354 -46.88 -33.29 -30.62
CA GLY A 354 -46.20 -32.99 -31.90
C GLY A 354 -45.90 -31.52 -32.14
N VAL A 355 -46.15 -30.64 -31.17
CA VAL A 355 -45.87 -29.20 -31.25
C VAL A 355 -44.86 -28.80 -30.19
N THR A 356 -43.79 -28.14 -30.58
CA THR A 356 -42.81 -27.54 -29.66
C THR A 356 -43.45 -26.37 -28.90
N LYS A 357 -43.61 -26.51 -27.59
CA LYS A 357 -44.16 -25.48 -26.71
C LYS A 357 -43.14 -25.04 -25.68
N GLU A 358 -43.14 -23.75 -25.34
CA GLU A 358 -42.40 -23.23 -24.20
C GLU A 358 -42.92 -23.87 -22.91
N ILE A 359 -42.00 -24.28 -22.05
CA ILE A 359 -42.31 -24.84 -20.73
C ILE A 359 -41.67 -24.05 -19.58
N GLY A 360 -40.79 -23.09 -19.87
CA GLY A 360 -40.25 -22.18 -18.87
C GLY A 360 -39.10 -21.32 -19.39
N THR A 361 -38.74 -20.32 -18.59
CA THR A 361 -37.60 -19.42 -18.82
C THR A 361 -36.64 -19.46 -17.63
N VAL A 362 -35.34 -19.41 -17.89
CA VAL A 362 -34.28 -19.44 -16.87
C VAL A 362 -33.12 -18.52 -17.24
N ASN A 363 -32.48 -17.90 -16.24
CA ASN A 363 -31.27 -17.08 -16.42
C ASN A 363 -29.97 -17.89 -16.16
N THR A 364 -30.06 -19.20 -16.05
CA THR A 364 -28.93 -20.12 -15.92
C THR A 364 -28.93 -21.12 -17.08
N THR A 365 -27.85 -21.88 -17.22
CA THR A 365 -27.72 -22.89 -18.29
C THR A 365 -28.23 -24.27 -17.89
N SER A 366 -29.26 -24.32 -17.03
CA SER A 366 -29.85 -25.56 -16.52
C SER A 366 -31.34 -25.43 -16.25
N PHE A 367 -32.10 -26.50 -16.45
CA PHE A 367 -33.54 -26.54 -16.17
C PHE A 367 -34.01 -27.94 -15.77
N ILE A 368 -34.81 -28.04 -14.71
CA ILE A 368 -35.42 -29.31 -14.28
C ILE A 368 -36.89 -29.32 -14.68
N ASP A 369 -37.23 -30.15 -15.66
CA ASP A 369 -38.61 -30.44 -16.03
C ASP A 369 -39.20 -31.48 -15.07
N LYS A 370 -40.39 -31.22 -14.54
CA LYS A 370 -41.04 -31.99 -13.47
C LYS A 370 -42.44 -32.44 -13.88
N ASN A 371 -43.00 -33.38 -13.11
CA ASN A 371 -44.34 -33.94 -13.31
C ASN A 371 -44.49 -34.65 -14.66
N LEU A 372 -43.43 -35.32 -15.10
CA LEU A 372 -43.43 -36.14 -16.31
C LEU A 372 -44.08 -37.49 -16.04
N GLN A 373 -44.58 -38.12 -17.10
CA GLN A 373 -45.08 -39.49 -17.07
C GLN A 373 -43.90 -40.45 -17.17
N ALA A 374 -44.00 -41.58 -16.47
CA ALA A 374 -42.99 -42.63 -16.52
C ALA A 374 -42.97 -43.34 -17.88
N ASN A 375 -41.82 -43.90 -18.24
CA ASN A 375 -41.60 -44.61 -19.50
C ASN A 375 -42.10 -43.85 -20.75
N THR A 376 -41.92 -42.53 -20.76
CA THR A 376 -42.43 -41.63 -21.80
C THR A 376 -41.28 -40.87 -22.44
N THR A 377 -41.27 -40.81 -23.77
CA THR A 377 -40.24 -40.09 -24.53
C THR A 377 -40.60 -38.62 -24.67
N TYR A 378 -39.66 -37.75 -24.33
CA TYR A 378 -39.75 -36.31 -24.43
C TYR A 378 -38.65 -35.76 -25.34
N LYS A 379 -38.97 -34.69 -26.05
CA LYS A 379 -38.04 -33.95 -26.90
C LYS A 379 -37.93 -32.51 -26.42
N TYR A 380 -36.70 -32.04 -26.23
CA TYR A 380 -36.38 -30.72 -25.70
C TYR A 380 -35.54 -29.92 -26.68
N ALA A 381 -35.72 -28.60 -26.66
CA ALA A 381 -34.85 -27.64 -27.31
C ALA A 381 -34.77 -26.38 -26.44
N VAL A 382 -33.72 -25.58 -26.61
CA VAL A 382 -33.52 -24.34 -25.85
C VAL A 382 -33.11 -23.22 -26.80
N SER A 383 -33.64 -22.00 -26.61
CA SER A 383 -33.10 -20.78 -27.24
C SER A 383 -32.61 -19.81 -26.17
N ALA A 384 -31.67 -18.96 -26.53
CA ALA A 384 -31.24 -17.79 -25.76
C ALA A 384 -31.92 -16.51 -26.28
N VAL A 385 -32.17 -15.56 -25.39
CA VAL A 385 -32.75 -14.23 -25.65
C VAL A 385 -31.83 -13.18 -25.06
N ASP A 386 -31.52 -12.12 -25.82
CA ASP A 386 -30.70 -10.99 -25.36
C ASP A 386 -31.52 -9.98 -24.53
N THR A 387 -30.86 -8.93 -24.06
CA THR A 387 -31.51 -7.82 -23.33
C THR A 387 -32.40 -6.92 -24.20
N ALA A 388 -32.29 -7.01 -25.54
CA ALA A 388 -33.11 -6.28 -26.50
C ALA A 388 -34.37 -7.06 -26.95
N GLY A 389 -34.48 -8.35 -26.56
CA GLY A 389 -35.58 -9.25 -26.91
C GLY A 389 -35.37 -10.06 -28.19
N ASN A 390 -34.17 -10.08 -28.77
CA ASN A 390 -33.85 -10.90 -29.94
C ASN A 390 -33.67 -12.37 -29.49
N GLU A 391 -34.48 -13.28 -30.04
CA GLU A 391 -34.38 -14.72 -29.77
C GLU A 391 -33.47 -15.42 -30.80
N SER A 392 -32.51 -16.19 -30.32
CA SER A 392 -31.66 -17.06 -31.13
C SER A 392 -32.41 -18.21 -31.80
N MET A 393 -31.74 -18.91 -32.71
CA MET A 393 -32.22 -20.23 -33.14
C MET A 393 -32.27 -21.20 -31.96
N LYS A 394 -33.26 -22.10 -31.96
CA LYS A 394 -33.35 -23.19 -30.96
C LYS A 394 -32.20 -24.18 -31.15
N SER A 395 -31.70 -24.74 -30.06
CA SER A 395 -30.67 -25.79 -30.04
C SER A 395 -31.07 -27.02 -30.86
N ASP A 396 -30.12 -27.92 -31.06
CA ASP A 396 -30.44 -29.28 -31.50
C ASP A 396 -31.42 -29.95 -30.51
N ILE A 397 -32.25 -30.85 -31.04
CA ILE A 397 -33.28 -31.53 -30.25
C ILE A 397 -32.63 -32.63 -29.39
N LEU A 398 -32.81 -32.54 -28.08
CA LEU A 398 -32.50 -33.62 -27.15
C LEU A 398 -33.71 -34.53 -26.98
N THR A 399 -33.56 -35.83 -27.28
CA THR A 399 -34.60 -36.84 -27.05
C THR A 399 -34.22 -37.72 -25.85
N VAL A 400 -35.11 -37.83 -24.87
CA VAL A 400 -34.90 -38.64 -23.65
C VAL A 400 -36.17 -39.39 -23.28
N THR A 401 -36.02 -40.57 -22.66
CA THR A 401 -37.15 -41.36 -22.15
C THR A 401 -37.06 -41.44 -20.63
N THR A 402 -38.12 -41.04 -19.92
CA THR A 402 -38.20 -41.16 -18.46
C THR A 402 -38.12 -42.62 -18.04
N LYS A 403 -37.62 -42.86 -16.83
CA LYS A 403 -37.54 -44.23 -16.29
C LYS A 403 -38.93 -44.79 -16.04
N GLU A 404 -39.01 -46.11 -15.92
CA GLU A 404 -40.22 -46.75 -15.42
C GLU A 404 -40.52 -46.29 -13.98
N GLN A 405 -41.80 -46.26 -13.64
CA GLN A 405 -42.22 -45.94 -12.28
C GLN A 405 -41.86 -47.12 -11.39
N GLU A 406 -40.89 -46.93 -10.50
CA GLU A 406 -40.68 -47.87 -9.41
C GLU A 406 -41.87 -47.74 -8.45
N ASN A 407 -42.77 -48.71 -8.52
CA ASN A 407 -43.79 -48.86 -7.48
C ASN A 407 -43.05 -49.30 -6.22
N ALA A 408 -43.05 -48.45 -5.19
CA ALA A 408 -42.62 -48.87 -3.86
C ALA A 408 -43.63 -49.93 -3.38
N TYR A 409 -43.27 -51.21 -3.53
CA TYR A 409 -44.06 -52.29 -2.94
C TYR A 409 -44.04 -52.15 -1.42
N GLU A 410 -45.15 -52.52 -0.78
CA GLU A 410 -45.23 -52.44 0.67
C GLU A 410 -44.23 -53.40 1.32
N LYS A 411 -43.76 -53.07 2.54
CA LYS A 411 -42.91 -54.00 3.29
C LYS A 411 -43.73 -55.24 3.66
N TRP A 412 -43.16 -56.42 3.48
CA TRP A 412 -43.82 -57.67 3.89
C TRP A 412 -44.08 -57.69 5.40
N ASP A 413 -45.31 -58.06 5.77
CA ASP A 413 -45.80 -58.19 7.15
C ASP A 413 -46.28 -59.63 7.36
N SER A 414 -45.63 -60.32 8.32
CA SER A 414 -45.90 -61.71 8.64
C SER A 414 -47.32 -61.99 9.16
N TYR A 415 -48.09 -60.97 9.54
CA TYR A 415 -49.48 -61.08 10.02
C TYR A 415 -50.53 -60.66 8.99
N LYS A 416 -50.13 -60.08 7.86
CA LYS A 416 -51.06 -59.55 6.86
C LYS A 416 -51.63 -60.67 5.97
N ALA A 417 -52.85 -60.46 5.48
CA ALA A 417 -53.44 -61.29 4.43
C ALA A 417 -52.95 -60.82 3.05
N TYR A 418 -52.51 -61.76 2.23
CA TYR A 418 -52.06 -61.49 0.86
C TYR A 418 -52.92 -62.28 -0.13
N LYS A 419 -53.22 -61.66 -1.27
CA LYS A 419 -53.85 -62.30 -2.42
C LYS A 419 -52.78 -62.72 -3.43
N LYS A 420 -53.05 -63.77 -4.20
CA LYS A 420 -52.20 -64.17 -5.32
C LYS A 420 -51.92 -62.96 -6.23
N GLY A 421 -50.64 -62.69 -6.48
CA GLY A 421 -50.16 -61.55 -7.27
C GLY A 421 -49.83 -60.28 -6.48
N ASP A 422 -50.13 -60.22 -5.18
CA ASP A 422 -49.68 -59.11 -4.32
C ASP A 422 -48.15 -59.08 -4.29
N ARG A 423 -47.56 -57.88 -4.28
CA ARG A 423 -46.11 -57.68 -4.30
C ARG A 423 -45.64 -56.90 -3.08
N VAL A 424 -44.52 -57.34 -2.51
CA VAL A 424 -43.95 -56.79 -1.28
C VAL A 424 -42.43 -56.69 -1.37
N VAL A 425 -41.82 -55.86 -0.53
CA VAL A 425 -40.37 -55.83 -0.30
C VAL A 425 -40.04 -56.49 1.04
N HIS A 426 -39.07 -57.40 1.04
CA HIS A 426 -38.46 -57.93 2.24
C HIS A 426 -36.94 -57.98 2.05
N GLU A 427 -36.19 -57.37 2.98
CA GLU A 427 -34.72 -57.33 2.95
C GLU A 427 -34.11 -56.83 1.63
N GLY A 428 -34.78 -55.88 0.97
CA GLY A 428 -34.32 -55.27 -0.28
C GLY A 428 -34.58 -56.12 -1.54
N LYS A 429 -35.26 -57.26 -1.39
CA LYS A 429 -35.74 -58.11 -2.49
C LYS A 429 -37.24 -57.98 -2.67
N GLU A 430 -37.70 -58.15 -3.91
CA GLU A 430 -39.12 -58.08 -4.26
C GLU A 430 -39.71 -59.49 -4.35
N TYR A 431 -40.86 -59.70 -3.71
CA TYR A 431 -41.58 -60.97 -3.73
C TYR A 431 -43.00 -60.77 -4.26
N GLU A 432 -43.49 -61.73 -5.05
CA GLU A 432 -44.87 -61.82 -5.54
C GLU A 432 -45.57 -63.04 -4.93
N ALA A 433 -46.75 -62.85 -4.34
CA ALA A 433 -47.50 -63.92 -3.70
C ALA A 433 -47.96 -64.97 -4.73
N ALA A 434 -47.46 -66.20 -4.60
CA ALA A 434 -47.79 -67.32 -5.49
C ALA A 434 -49.24 -67.80 -5.33
N GLN A 435 -49.83 -67.57 -4.15
CA GLN A 435 -51.22 -67.87 -3.81
C GLN A 435 -51.76 -66.93 -2.73
N SER A 436 -53.08 -66.89 -2.56
CA SER A 436 -53.69 -66.12 -1.48
C SER A 436 -53.56 -66.85 -0.14
N TYR A 437 -53.12 -66.16 0.91
CA TYR A 437 -52.95 -66.74 2.24
C TYR A 437 -53.10 -65.69 3.36
N GLN A 438 -53.27 -66.16 4.61
CA GLN A 438 -53.32 -65.32 5.81
C GLN A 438 -52.04 -65.51 6.62
N GLY A 439 -51.27 -64.44 6.85
CA GLY A 439 -50.11 -64.47 7.72
C GLY A 439 -50.47 -64.75 9.17
N ASN A 440 -49.63 -65.52 9.87
CA ASN A 440 -49.78 -65.87 11.29
C ASN A 440 -48.54 -65.50 12.14
N GLY A 441 -47.64 -64.67 11.62
CA GLY A 441 -46.46 -64.19 12.34
C GLY A 441 -45.19 -65.02 12.17
N ASP A 442 -45.17 -66.05 11.33
CA ASP A 442 -43.94 -66.80 11.04
C ASP A 442 -43.03 -65.99 10.11
N PRO A 443 -41.84 -65.56 10.55
CA PRO A 443 -40.95 -64.70 9.77
C PRO A 443 -40.35 -65.42 8.55
N ASN A 444 -40.40 -66.76 8.48
CA ASN A 444 -39.78 -67.52 7.39
C ASN A 444 -40.70 -67.72 6.19
N TRP A 445 -41.99 -67.37 6.30
CA TRP A 445 -42.96 -67.62 5.23
C TRP A 445 -42.67 -66.84 3.96
N ILE A 446 -42.00 -65.70 4.05
CA ILE A 446 -41.55 -64.95 2.87
C ILE A 446 -40.59 -65.76 1.97
N PHE A 447 -39.89 -66.75 2.52
CA PHE A 447 -38.98 -67.64 1.78
C PHE A 447 -39.65 -68.95 1.33
N ALA A 448 -40.92 -69.18 1.71
CA ALA A 448 -41.64 -70.37 1.30
C ALA A 448 -42.03 -70.26 -0.17
N LEU A 449 -41.38 -71.04 -1.03
CA LEU A 449 -41.63 -71.06 -2.48
C LEU A 449 -43.08 -71.40 -2.87
N SER A 450 -43.82 -72.05 -1.98
CA SER A 450 -45.25 -72.30 -2.17
C SER A 450 -46.11 -71.03 -1.99
N LEU A 451 -45.62 -70.03 -1.25
CA LEU A 451 -46.34 -68.80 -0.91
C LEU A 451 -45.82 -67.58 -1.67
N TRP A 452 -44.52 -67.52 -1.98
CA TRP A 452 -43.88 -66.36 -2.60
C TRP A 452 -42.89 -66.75 -3.70
N ASN A 453 -42.85 -65.94 -4.76
CA ASN A 453 -41.83 -65.97 -5.80
C ASN A 453 -40.96 -64.71 -5.66
N GLU A 454 -39.64 -64.85 -5.51
CA GLU A 454 -38.71 -63.72 -5.62
C GLU A 454 -38.65 -63.28 -7.10
N ILE A 455 -38.94 -62.00 -7.38
CA ILE A 455 -39.05 -61.46 -8.75
C ILE A 455 -37.93 -60.47 -9.11
N LYS A 456 -37.26 -59.88 -8.12
CA LYS A 456 -36.17 -58.92 -8.34
C LYS A 456 -35.23 -58.83 -7.15
#